data_AF-A0A6A6DPI4-F1
#
_entry.id   AF-A0A6A6DPI4-F1
#
_cell.length_a   1.000
_cell.length_b   1.000
_cell.length_c   1.000
_cell.angle_alpha   90.00
_cell.angle_beta   90.00
_cell.angle_gamma   90.00
#
_symmetry.space_group_name_H-M   'P 1'
#
loop_
_entity.id
_entity.type
_entity.pdbx_description
1 polymer ?
#
loop_
_entity_poly.entity_id
_entity_poly.type
_entity_poly.pdbx_seq_one_letter_code
_entity_poly.pdbx_strand_id
1 'polypeptide(L)'
;MVRRLPDGIVNVIQAYLEADRPANEIMEVTKASRATIYRIRLNLDVFGTPYPLNTVKRGRPCTVLRIHELRLLDYLEDRPTAYLNKIQDFLLNEFDLIVSISTIYRVLERNN
;
A
#
# COMPACT_ATOMS: atom_id res chain seq x y z
N MET A 1 -18.57 -3.98 -1.37
CA MET A 1 -18.50 -2.50 -1.28
C MET A 1 -18.93 -2.11 0.13
N VAL A 2 -18.11 -1.37 0.89
CA VAL A 2 -18.53 -0.88 2.22
C VAL A 2 -19.50 0.28 2.00
N ARG A 3 -20.70 0.19 2.56
CA ARG A 3 -21.72 1.26 2.45
C ARG A 3 -21.24 2.48 3.25
N ARG A 4 -21.08 3.62 2.58
CA ARG A 4 -20.75 4.90 3.22
C ARG A 4 -21.99 5.51 3.85
N LEU A 5 -21.81 6.29 4.92
CA LEU A 5 -22.89 7.12 5.45
C LEU A 5 -23.20 8.25 4.45
N PRO A 6 -24.44 8.75 4.43
CA PRO A 6 -24.77 9.98 3.70
C PRO A 6 -23.91 11.16 4.17
N ASP A 7 -23.50 12.01 3.24
CA ASP A 7 -22.57 13.12 3.50
C ASP A 7 -23.10 14.07 4.59
N GLY A 8 -24.42 14.30 4.64
CA GLY A 8 -25.03 15.11 5.70
C GLY A 8 -24.78 14.56 7.10
N ILE A 9 -24.82 13.23 7.27
CA ILE A 9 -24.52 12.59 8.55
C ILE A 9 -23.03 12.71 8.87
N VAL A 10 -22.16 12.52 7.88
CA VAL A 10 -20.71 12.63 8.04
C VAL A 10 -20.30 14.02 8.48
N ASN A 11 -20.89 15.06 7.89
CA ASN A 11 -20.64 16.46 8.25
C ASN A 11 -21.05 16.75 9.71
N VAL A 12 -22.17 16.19 10.17
CA VAL A 12 -22.59 16.31 11.57
C VAL A 12 -21.59 15.59 12.50
N ILE A 13 -21.17 14.37 12.15
CA ILE A 13 -20.13 13.65 12.94
C ILE A 13 -18.86 14.49 13.02
N GLN A 14 -18.41 15.07 11.90
CA GLN A 14 -17.20 15.87 11.86
C GLN A 14 -17.30 17.13 12.73
N ALA A 15 -18.40 17.90 12.62
CA ALA A 15 -18.60 19.10 13.44
C ALA A 15 -18.62 18.80 14.94
N TYR A 16 -19.22 17.67 15.35
CA TYR A 16 -19.22 17.25 16.76
C TYR A 16 -17.85 16.78 17.24
N LEU A 17 -17.08 16.11 16.38
CA LEU A 17 -15.70 15.71 16.70
C LEU A 17 -14.78 16.94 16.83
N GLU A 18 -14.96 17.96 15.97
CA GLU A 18 -14.24 19.24 16.04
C GLU A 18 -14.57 20.02 17.33
N ALA A 19 -15.81 19.88 17.83
CA ALA A 19 -16.24 20.44 19.11
C ALA A 19 -15.90 19.56 20.33
N ASP A 20 -15.06 18.53 20.16
CA ASP A 20 -14.63 17.56 21.19
C ASP A 20 -15.78 16.92 21.98
N ARG A 21 -16.91 16.66 21.30
CA ARG A 21 -18.08 16.04 21.95
C ARG A 21 -17.89 14.53 22.14
N PRO A 22 -18.46 13.95 23.22
CA PRO A 22 -18.34 12.52 23.47
C PRO A 22 -19.09 11.72 22.41
N ALA A 23 -18.56 10.53 22.09
CA ALA A 23 -19.15 9.65 21.07
C ALA A 23 -20.62 9.28 21.35
N ASN A 24 -21.04 9.27 22.62
CA ASN A 24 -22.43 8.96 23.00
C ASN A 24 -23.41 10.01 22.45
N GLU A 25 -23.10 11.31 22.55
CA GLU A 25 -23.94 12.38 21.98
C GLU A 25 -24.03 12.25 20.46
N ILE A 26 -22.90 11.96 19.81
CA ILE A 26 -22.83 11.77 18.35
C ILE A 26 -23.71 10.60 17.92
N MET A 27 -23.71 9.50 18.67
CA MET A 27 -24.57 8.34 18.41
C MET A 27 -26.05 8.69 18.52
N GLU A 28 -26.44 9.49 19.51
CA GLU A 28 -27.83 9.88 19.70
C GLU A 28 -28.38 10.69 18.53
N VAL A 29 -27.59 11.64 18.03
CA VAL A 29 -27.96 12.53 16.92
C VAL A 29 -27.90 11.81 15.57
N THR A 30 -26.83 11.07 15.31
CA THR A 30 -26.54 10.53 13.97
C THR A 30 -27.03 9.10 13.77
N LYS A 31 -27.39 8.41 14.85
CA LYS A 31 -27.69 6.96 14.89
C LYS A 31 -26.57 6.07 14.31
N ALA A 32 -25.37 6.63 14.10
CA ALA A 32 -24.21 5.88 13.66
C ALA A 32 -23.70 4.99 14.81
N SER A 33 -23.15 3.82 14.47
CA SER A 33 -22.55 2.95 15.49
C SER A 33 -21.28 3.57 16.07
N ARG A 34 -21.02 3.29 17.34
CA ARG A 34 -19.80 3.73 18.03
C ARG A 34 -18.52 3.41 17.26
N ALA A 35 -18.44 2.20 16.70
CA ALA A 35 -17.32 1.76 15.88
C ALA A 35 -17.14 2.61 14.61
N THR A 36 -18.23 3.07 14.00
CA THR A 36 -18.17 3.94 12.82
C THR A 36 -17.63 5.32 13.18
N ILE A 37 -18.07 5.89 14.31
CA ILE A 37 -17.59 7.19 14.80
C ILE A 37 -16.09 7.12 15.10
N TYR A 38 -15.62 6.10 15.83
CA TYR A 38 -14.19 5.94 16.10
C TYR A 38 -13.38 5.74 14.83
N ARG A 39 -13.90 5.01 13.85
CA ARG A 39 -13.22 4.83 12.56
C ARG A 39 -13.12 6.15 11.79
N ILE A 40 -14.18 6.96 11.79
CA ILE A 40 -14.17 8.30 11.18
C ILE A 40 -13.17 9.21 11.91
N ARG A 41 -13.17 9.22 13.25
CA ARG A 41 -12.19 9.96 14.05
C ARG A 41 -10.76 9.56 13.70
N LEU A 42 -10.45 8.27 13.73
CA LEU A 42 -9.13 7.75 13.36
C LEU A 42 -8.74 8.16 11.92
N ASN A 43 -9.69 8.07 10.98
CA ASN A 43 -9.42 8.45 9.60
C ASN A 43 -9.17 9.96 9.44
N LEU A 44 -9.91 10.80 10.18
CA LEU A 44 -9.66 12.24 10.23
C LEU A 44 -8.29 12.54 10.83
N ASP A 45 -7.93 11.89 11.94
CA ASP A 45 -6.63 12.07 12.61
C ASP A 45 -5.46 11.65 11.71
N VAL A 46 -5.60 10.53 10.96
CA VAL A 46 -4.50 9.96 10.15
C VAL A 46 -4.45 10.54 8.73
N PHE A 47 -5.59 10.78 8.09
CA PHE A 47 -5.68 11.12 6.67
C PHE A 47 -6.32 12.49 6.40
N GLY A 48 -6.85 13.18 7.42
CA GLY A 48 -7.57 14.45 7.26
C GLY A 48 -8.92 14.33 6.56
N THR A 49 -9.43 13.11 6.37
CA THR A 49 -10.71 12.86 5.67
C THR A 49 -11.48 11.70 6.32
N PRO A 50 -12.82 11.78 6.47
CA PRO A 50 -13.63 10.71 7.07
C PRO A 50 -13.52 9.36 6.33
N TYR A 51 -13.35 9.43 5.00
CA TYR A 51 -13.28 8.27 4.12
C TYR A 51 -12.08 8.40 3.18
N PRO A 52 -10.89 7.94 3.61
CA PRO A 52 -9.71 7.99 2.76
C PRO A 52 -9.90 7.17 1.48
N LEU A 53 -9.16 7.54 0.44
CA LEU A 53 -9.10 6.76 -0.78
C LEU A 53 -8.61 5.34 -0.46
N ASN A 54 -9.10 4.36 -1.22
CA ASN A 54 -8.68 2.98 -1.05
C ASN A 54 -7.15 2.91 -1.19
N THR A 55 -6.46 2.52 -0.12
CA THR A 55 -5.04 2.23 -0.21
C THR A 55 -4.87 1.03 -1.13
N VAL A 56 -4.01 1.18 -2.13
CA VAL A 56 -3.68 0.05 -3.01
C VAL A 56 -3.00 -1.01 -2.15
N LYS A 57 -3.56 -2.22 -2.11
CA LYS A 57 -2.91 -3.36 -1.45
C LYS A 57 -1.60 -3.64 -2.18
N ARG A 58 -0.47 -3.12 -1.67
CA ARG A 58 0.85 -3.29 -2.29
C ARG A 58 1.56 -4.61 -1.95
N GLY A 59 0.89 -5.50 -1.21
CA GLY A 59 1.45 -6.80 -0.83
C GLY A 59 2.75 -6.66 -0.02
N ARG A 60 3.49 -7.75 0.11
CA ARG A 60 4.84 -7.73 0.68
C ARG A 60 5.78 -7.01 -0.30
N PRO A 61 6.67 -6.10 0.18
CA PRO A 61 7.72 -5.54 -0.66
C PRO A 61 8.50 -6.64 -1.38
N CYS A 62 8.72 -6.48 -2.69
CA CYS A 62 9.49 -7.45 -3.48
C CYS A 62 10.96 -7.45 -3.02
N THR A 63 11.56 -8.64 -2.94
CA THR A 63 12.99 -8.81 -2.63
C THR A 63 13.86 -8.13 -3.68
N VAL A 64 13.48 -8.22 -4.96
CA VAL A 64 14.11 -7.48 -6.05
C VAL A 64 13.42 -6.12 -6.15
N LEU A 65 14.11 -5.09 -5.69
CA LEU A 65 13.74 -3.69 -5.83
C LEU A 65 13.96 -3.19 -7.26
N ARG A 66 13.27 -2.10 -7.62
CA ARG A 66 13.35 -1.49 -8.96
C ARG A 66 14.78 -1.13 -9.39
N ILE A 67 15.63 -0.70 -8.45
CA ILE A 67 17.03 -0.37 -8.76
C ILE A 67 17.84 -1.59 -9.20
N HIS A 68 17.59 -2.75 -8.57
CA HIS A 68 18.25 -4.01 -8.97
C HIS A 68 17.75 -4.48 -10.34
N GLU A 69 16.46 -4.30 -10.63
CA GLU A 69 15.91 -4.61 -11.96
C GLU A 69 16.56 -3.78 -13.06
N LEU A 70 16.69 -2.46 -12.87
CA LEU A 70 17.34 -1.58 -13.85
C LEU A 70 18.78 -2.01 -14.13
N ARG A 71 19.55 -2.26 -13.08
CA ARG A 71 20.95 -2.72 -13.21
C ARG A 71 21.07 -4.11 -13.82
N LEU A 72 20.09 -4.98 -13.59
CA LEU A 72 20.00 -6.27 -14.26
C LEU A 72 19.74 -6.11 -15.77
N LEU A 73 18.85 -5.19 -16.16
CA LEU A 73 18.59 -4.91 -17.57
C LEU A 73 19.84 -4.35 -18.26
N ASP A 74 20.54 -3.39 -17.64
CA ASP A 74 21.83 -2.89 -18.15
C ASP A 74 22.84 -4.04 -18.35
N TYR A 75 22.93 -4.95 -17.38
CA TYR A 75 23.82 -6.11 -17.46
C TYR A 75 23.47 -7.05 -18.62
N LEU A 76 22.18 -7.19 -18.94
CA LEU A 76 21.67 -8.03 -20.02
C LEU A 76 21.77 -7.37 -21.40
N GLU A 77 21.82 -6.04 -21.50
CA GLU A 77 22.11 -5.36 -22.77
C GLU A 77 23.46 -5.80 -23.34
N ASP A 78 24.48 -5.89 -22.48
CA ASP A 78 25.81 -6.39 -22.86
C ASP A 78 25.84 -7.92 -23.06
N ARG A 79 24.87 -8.65 -22.47
CA ARG A 79 24.88 -10.12 -22.34
C ARG A 79 23.47 -10.72 -22.46
N PRO A 80 22.82 -10.63 -23.63
CA PRO A 80 21.41 -10.97 -23.78
C PRO A 80 21.10 -12.46 -23.56
N THR A 81 22.08 -13.34 -23.71
CA THR A 81 21.95 -14.79 -23.54
C THR A 81 22.51 -15.29 -22.21
N ALA A 82 22.67 -14.42 -21.21
CA ALA A 82 23.19 -14.81 -19.90
C ALA A 82 22.27 -15.86 -19.24
N TYR A 83 22.87 -16.94 -18.75
CA TYR A 83 22.13 -17.97 -18.01
C TYR A 83 21.62 -17.43 -16.67
N LEU A 84 20.50 -17.97 -16.20
CA LEU A 84 19.84 -17.51 -14.95
C LEU A 84 20.73 -17.62 -13.71
N ASN A 85 21.63 -18.62 -13.65
CA ASN A 85 22.61 -18.73 -12.57
C ASN A 85 23.66 -17.62 -12.62
N LYS A 86 24.03 -17.12 -13.80
CA LYS A 86 24.93 -15.96 -13.94
C LYS A 86 24.28 -14.66 -13.53
N ILE A 87 22.98 -14.53 -13.78
CA ILE A 87 22.19 -13.43 -13.23
C ILE A 87 22.13 -13.51 -11.70
N GLN A 88 21.97 -14.71 -11.14
CA GLN A 88 22.00 -14.93 -9.70
C GLN A 88 23.36 -14.54 -9.10
N ASP A 89 24.46 -14.98 -9.71
CA ASP A 89 25.83 -14.60 -9.32
C ASP A 89 26.00 -13.07 -9.37
N PHE A 90 25.50 -12.41 -10.41
CA PHE A 90 25.58 -10.94 -10.53
C PHE A 90 24.82 -10.24 -9.40
N LEU A 91 23.57 -10.63 -9.13
CA LEU A 91 22.76 -10.01 -8.08
C LEU A 91 23.36 -10.23 -6.68
N LEU A 92 23.99 -11.39 -6.46
CA LEU A 92 24.73 -11.65 -5.23
C LEU A 92 25.98 -10.77 -5.12
N ASN A 93 26.81 -10.71 -6.16
CA ASN A 93 28.09 -10.01 -6.11
C ASN A 93 27.94 -8.49 -6.06
N GLU A 94 26.97 -7.92 -6.77
CA GLU A 94 26.78 -6.47 -6.88
C GLU A 94 25.93 -5.91 -5.73
N PHE A 95 24.96 -6.68 -5.23
CA PHE A 95 23.95 -6.19 -4.28
C PHE A 95 23.81 -7.03 -3.00
N ASP A 96 24.64 -8.06 -2.81
CA ASP A 96 24.51 -9.06 -1.73
C ASP A 96 23.11 -9.72 -1.68
N LEU A 97 22.48 -9.85 -2.87
CA LEU A 97 21.09 -10.26 -2.97
C LEU A 97 20.95 -11.75 -3.31
N ILE A 98 20.64 -12.55 -2.30
CA ILE A 98 20.34 -13.98 -2.48
C ILE A 98 18.90 -14.14 -2.98
N VAL A 99 18.75 -14.42 -4.28
CA VAL A 99 17.45 -14.68 -4.92
C VAL A 99 17.37 -16.08 -5.50
N SER A 100 16.17 -16.65 -5.56
CA SER A 100 15.96 -17.90 -6.28
C SER A 100 15.89 -17.67 -7.80
N ILE A 101 16.22 -18.71 -8.58
CA ILE A 101 16.08 -18.68 -10.05
C ILE A 101 14.64 -18.33 -10.46
N SER A 102 13.63 -18.86 -9.76
CA SER A 102 12.22 -18.52 -10.02
C SER A 102 11.91 -17.04 -9.81
N THR A 103 12.60 -16.37 -8.89
CA THR A 103 12.45 -14.93 -8.67
C THR A 103 13.03 -14.14 -9.84
N ILE A 104 14.22 -14.53 -10.31
CA ILE A 104 14.84 -13.93 -11.50
C ILE A 104 13.94 -14.09 -12.71
N TYR A 105 13.42 -15.30 -12.95
CA TYR A 105 12.50 -15.56 -14.06
C TYR A 105 11.27 -14.64 -14.02
N ARG A 106 10.62 -14.50 -12.85
CA ARG A 106 9.47 -13.60 -12.69
C ARG A 106 9.81 -12.12 -12.94
N VAL A 107 11.02 -11.70 -12.61
CA VAL A 107 11.49 -10.34 -12.90
C VAL A 107 11.66 -10.14 -14.41
N LEU A 108 12.28 -11.11 -15.10
CA LEU A 108 12.45 -11.05 -16.55
C LEU A 108 11.11 -11.11 -17.30
N GLU A 109 10.21 -12.01 -16.90
CA GLU A 109 8.87 -12.14 -17.48
C GLU A 109 8.02 -10.86 -17.36
N ARG A 110 8.23 -10.07 -16.30
CA ARG A 110 7.57 -8.78 -16.12
C ARG A 110 8.10 -7.66 -17.02
N ASN A 111 9.31 -7.79 -17.55
CA ASN A 111 9.99 -6.77 -18.34
C ASN A 111 10.11 -7.14 -19.83
N ASN A 112 9.63 -8.32 -20.23
CA ASN A 112 9.33 -8.68 -21.63
C ASN A 112 7.97 -8.14 -22.05
#